data_AF-A0A7S2QHU1-F1
#
_entry.id   AF-A0A7S2QHU1-F1
#
_cell.length_a   1.000
_cell.length_b   1.000
_cell.length_c   1.000
_cell.angle_alpha   90.00
_cell.angle_beta   90.00
_cell.angle_gamma   90.00
#
_symmetry.space_group_name_H-M   'P 1'
#
loop_
_entity.id
_entity.type
_entity.pdbx_description
1 polymer ?
#
loop_
_entity_poly.entity_id
_entity_poly.type
_entity_poly.pdbx_seq_one_letter_code
_entity_poly.pdbx_strand_id
1 'polypeptide(L)'
;ARVAVLTSGQLASAVAPHAAVQSAEQAANCAKRIFLVKKVPLFRHLSQDQTEKVLGALQFGRHAKGEYVIRQGESGDAMYMIARGEVTVLINGNAIRTQGRNGCFGERAALFVEEGS
;
A
#
# COMPACT_ATOMS: atom_id res chain seq x y z
N ALA A 1 -12.69 4.50 -1.57
CA ALA A 1 -11.31 5.00 -1.71
C ALA A 1 -10.59 4.35 -2.90
N ARG A 2 -9.50 4.93 -3.41
CA ARG A 2 -8.51 4.22 -4.26
C ARG A 2 -7.36 3.81 -3.34
N VAL A 3 -7.18 2.51 -3.16
CA VAL A 3 -6.21 1.94 -2.21
C VAL A 3 -5.15 1.22 -3.03
N ALA A 4 -3.89 1.37 -2.67
CA ALA A 4 -2.84 0.53 -3.23
C ALA A 4 -2.60 -0.71 -2.36
N VAL A 5 -2.48 -1.89 -2.96
CA VAL A 5 -2.24 -3.18 -2.29
C VAL A 5 -0.86 -3.69 -2.69
N LEU A 6 -0.09 -4.15 -1.70
CA LEU A 6 1.21 -4.78 -1.89
C LEU A 6 1.25 -6.03 -1.01
N THR A 7 1.18 -7.22 -1.61
CA THR A 7 1.23 -8.52 -0.89
C THR A 7 2.68 -8.94 -0.61
N SER A 8 2.88 -9.88 0.31
CA SER A 8 4.21 -10.39 0.66
C SER A 8 4.92 -11.06 -0.52
N GLY A 9 4.21 -11.87 -1.29
CA GLY A 9 4.72 -12.49 -2.52
C GLY A 9 5.08 -11.46 -3.60
N GLN A 10 4.31 -10.38 -3.71
CA GLN A 10 4.63 -9.27 -4.61
C GLN A 10 5.80 -8.43 -4.11
N LEU A 11 5.96 -8.26 -2.80
CA LEU A 11 7.13 -7.60 -2.22
C LEU A 11 8.41 -8.38 -2.52
N ALA A 12 8.38 -9.71 -2.34
CA ALA A 12 9.48 -10.61 -2.68
C ALA A 12 9.77 -10.64 -4.19
N SER A 13 8.71 -10.72 -5.01
CA SER A 13 8.81 -10.67 -6.48
C SER A 13 9.28 -9.32 -7.01
N ALA A 14 8.95 -8.21 -6.34
CA ALA A 14 9.48 -6.88 -6.66
C ALA A 14 10.99 -6.82 -6.52
N VAL A 15 11.60 -7.70 -5.72
CA VAL A 15 13.06 -7.74 -5.59
C VAL A 15 13.75 -8.31 -6.84
N ALA A 16 13.03 -8.99 -7.72
CA ALA A 16 13.53 -9.56 -8.98
C ALA A 16 13.38 -8.59 -10.18
N PRO A 17 14.29 -8.64 -11.19
CA PRO A 17 14.41 -7.60 -12.21
C PRO A 17 13.44 -7.68 -13.40
N HIS A 18 13.13 -6.48 -13.95
CA HIS A 18 12.61 -6.10 -15.29
C HIS A 18 11.10 -6.28 -15.61
N ALA A 19 10.39 -5.44 -16.40
CA ALA A 19 10.73 -4.32 -17.28
C ALA A 19 9.50 -3.40 -17.62
N ALA A 20 9.80 -2.13 -17.97
CA ALA A 20 9.32 -1.24 -19.07
C ALA A 20 7.83 -0.96 -19.45
N VAL A 21 7.51 0.34 -19.70
CA VAL A 21 6.84 0.97 -20.90
C VAL A 21 5.78 2.12 -20.68
N GLN A 22 5.99 3.23 -21.47
CA GLN A 22 5.17 4.38 -22.00
C GLN A 22 4.83 5.63 -21.14
N SER A 23 4.50 6.80 -21.76
CA SER A 23 5.29 8.05 -21.56
C SER A 23 4.64 9.38 -21.12
N ALA A 24 3.32 9.59 -21.01
CA ALA A 24 2.78 10.86 -20.47
C ALA A 24 1.73 10.65 -19.37
N GLU A 25 0.66 9.91 -19.66
CA GLU A 25 -0.29 9.48 -18.63
C GLU A 25 0.34 8.45 -17.69
N GLN A 26 1.15 7.55 -18.23
CA GLN A 26 2.02 6.67 -17.44
C GLN A 26 3.11 7.45 -16.71
N ALA A 27 3.68 8.51 -17.27
CA ALA A 27 4.62 9.36 -16.53
C ALA A 27 3.94 10.07 -15.36
N ALA A 28 2.71 10.57 -15.55
CA ALA A 28 1.90 11.15 -14.49
C ALA A 28 1.46 10.10 -13.45
N ASN A 29 1.12 8.88 -13.88
CA ASN A 29 0.80 7.78 -12.99
C ASN A 29 2.05 7.27 -12.25
N CYS A 30 3.20 7.22 -12.90
CA CYS A 30 4.50 6.89 -12.32
C CYS A 30 4.88 7.93 -11.26
N ALA A 31 4.80 9.21 -11.59
CA ALA A 31 5.04 10.31 -10.66
C ALA A 31 4.11 10.25 -9.44
N LYS A 32 2.82 9.93 -9.63
CA LYS A 32 1.87 9.74 -8.52
C LYS A 32 2.23 8.53 -7.65
N ARG A 33 2.66 7.41 -8.25
CA ARG A 33 3.10 6.22 -7.52
C ARG A 33 4.38 6.50 -6.74
N ILE A 34 5.38 7.11 -7.37
CA ILE A 34 6.64 7.54 -6.73
C ILE A 34 6.34 8.43 -5.54
N PHE A 35 5.48 9.43 -5.72
CA PHE A 35 5.10 10.35 -4.65
C PHE A 35 4.40 9.62 -3.49
N LEU A 36 3.50 8.68 -3.79
CA LEU A 36 2.81 7.89 -2.76
C LEU A 36 3.82 7.08 -1.94
N VAL A 37 4.73 6.36 -2.60
CA VAL A 37 5.76 5.55 -1.93
C VAL A 37 6.70 6.43 -1.10
N LYS A 38 7.21 7.54 -1.66
CA LYS A 38 8.13 8.44 -0.95
C LYS A 38 7.48 9.19 0.22
N LYS A 39 6.15 9.33 0.24
CA LYS A 39 5.42 9.96 1.35
C LYS A 39 5.15 9.01 2.53
N VAL A 40 5.32 7.71 2.35
CA VAL A 40 5.19 6.75 3.44
C VAL A 40 6.50 6.71 4.24
N PRO A 41 6.46 6.95 5.57
CA PRO A 41 7.65 6.97 6.42
C PRO A 41 8.53 5.72 6.32
N LEU A 42 7.93 4.55 6.07
CA LEU A 42 8.61 3.26 5.91
C LEU A 42 9.53 3.22 4.69
N PHE A 43 9.19 3.91 3.60
CA PHE A 43 9.91 3.84 2.33
C PHE A 43 10.78 5.06 2.04
N ARG A 44 10.84 6.03 2.97
CA ARG A 44 11.55 7.30 2.75
C ARG A 44 13.05 7.14 2.50
N HIS A 45 13.65 6.07 3.05
CA HIS A 45 15.09 5.80 2.97
C HIS A 45 15.46 4.81 1.86
N LEU A 46 14.49 4.35 1.06
CA LEU A 46 14.78 3.46 -0.06
C LEU A 46 15.60 4.18 -1.14
N SER A 47 16.61 3.48 -1.67
CA SER A 47 17.33 3.90 -2.88
C SER A 47 16.38 4.03 -4.06
N GLN A 48 16.85 4.63 -5.16
CA GLN A 48 16.06 4.71 -6.40
C GLN A 48 15.65 3.31 -6.87
N ASP A 49 16.59 2.39 -6.98
CA ASP A 49 16.34 1.00 -7.42
C ASP A 49 15.33 0.28 -6.51
N GLN A 50 15.47 0.43 -5.19
CA GLN A 50 14.52 -0.15 -4.23
C GLN A 50 13.13 0.47 -4.37
N THR A 51 13.06 1.77 -4.66
CA THR A 51 11.78 2.46 -4.90
C THR A 51 11.14 1.92 -6.17
N GLU A 52 11.88 1.76 -7.27
CA GLU A 52 11.38 1.20 -8.53
C GLU A 52 10.81 -0.21 -8.35
N LYS A 53 11.46 -1.03 -7.53
CA LYS A 53 10.97 -2.35 -7.13
C LYS A 53 9.63 -2.30 -6.43
N VAL A 54 9.52 -1.48 -5.37
CA VAL A 54 8.23 -1.27 -4.66
C VAL A 54 7.15 -0.77 -5.62
N LEU A 55 7.52 0.13 -6.52
CA LEU A 55 6.59 0.64 -7.54
C LEU A 55 6.16 -0.46 -8.51
N GLY A 56 7.02 -1.40 -8.88
CA GLY A 56 6.68 -2.53 -9.75
C GLY A 56 5.59 -3.42 -9.14
N ALA A 57 5.66 -3.69 -7.84
CA ALA A 57 4.73 -4.56 -7.14
C ALA A 57 3.43 -3.88 -6.66
N LEU A 58 3.37 -2.55 -6.68
CA LEU A 58 2.23 -1.79 -6.17
C LEU A 58 1.00 -1.93 -7.07
N GLN A 59 -0.07 -2.54 -6.57
CA GLN A 59 -1.36 -2.65 -7.26
C GLN A 59 -2.35 -1.58 -6.79
N PHE A 60 -3.31 -1.16 -7.61
CA PHE A 60 -4.37 -0.23 -7.20
C PHE A 60 -5.73 -0.91 -7.19
N GLY A 61 -6.36 -0.97 -6.02
CA GLY A 61 -7.77 -1.31 -5.80
C GLY A 61 -8.66 -0.06 -5.67
N ARG A 62 -9.97 -0.27 -5.90
CA ARG A 62 -11.03 0.69 -5.61
C ARG A 62 -11.99 0.05 -4.62
N HIS A 63 -12.37 0.82 -3.61
CA HIS A 63 -13.39 0.43 -2.64
C HIS A 63 -14.52 1.46 -2.64
N ALA A 64 -15.75 1.00 -2.58
CA ALA A 64 -16.93 1.84 -2.43
C ALA A 64 -17.03 2.45 -1.02
N LYS A 65 -17.94 3.41 -0.82
CA LYS A 65 -18.26 3.91 0.52
C LYS A 65 -18.94 2.80 1.32
N GLY A 66 -18.46 2.56 2.55
CA GLY A 66 -18.99 1.52 3.43
C GLY A 66 -18.40 0.12 3.20
N GLU A 67 -17.54 -0.05 2.19
CA GLU A 67 -16.83 -1.30 1.96
C GLU A 67 -15.62 -1.43 2.91
N TYR A 68 -15.44 -2.61 3.48
CA TYR A 68 -14.26 -2.92 4.30
C TYR A 68 -13.05 -3.18 3.39
N VAL A 69 -11.93 -2.50 3.67
CA VAL A 69 -10.67 -2.79 2.98
C VAL A 69 -10.00 -4.04 3.55
N ILE A 70 -10.02 -4.18 4.87
CA ILE A 70 -9.61 -5.36 5.66
C ILE A 70 -10.47 -5.42 6.93
N ARG A 71 -10.56 -6.58 7.59
CA ARG A 71 -11.25 -6.72 8.89
C ARG A 71 -10.29 -7.07 10.02
N GLN A 72 -10.64 -6.63 11.23
CA GLN A 72 -9.90 -6.97 12.44
C GLN A 72 -9.92 -8.50 12.67
N GLY A 73 -8.75 -9.07 12.94
CA GLY A 73 -8.60 -10.52 13.17
C GLY A 73 -8.44 -11.35 11.89
N GLU A 74 -8.53 -10.75 10.70
CA GLU A 74 -8.15 -11.43 9.48
C GLU A 74 -6.62 -11.52 9.39
N SER A 75 -6.11 -12.72 9.08
CA SER A 75 -4.72 -12.90 8.69
C SER A 75 -4.45 -12.06 7.44
N GLY A 76 -3.36 -11.31 7.46
CA GLY A 76 -2.95 -10.47 6.35
C GLY A 76 -1.45 -10.48 6.19
N ASP A 77 -1.01 -10.24 4.97
CA ASP A 77 0.40 -10.18 4.57
C ASP A 77 0.71 -8.92 3.75
N ALA A 78 -0.22 -7.96 3.77
CA ALA A 78 -0.24 -6.80 2.89
C ALA A 78 -0.30 -5.48 3.65
N MET A 79 0.39 -4.48 3.11
CA MET A 79 0.30 -3.09 3.54
C MET A 79 -0.53 -2.28 2.53
N TYR A 80 -1.31 -1.35 3.04
CA TYR A 80 -2.19 -0.51 2.23
C TYR A 80 -1.78 0.96 2.30
N MET A 81 -1.83 1.64 1.16
CA MET A 81 -1.60 3.09 1.06
C MET A 81 -2.80 3.80 0.44
N ILE A 82 -3.20 4.91 1.04
CA ILE A 82 -4.38 5.67 0.61
C ILE A 82 -3.97 6.67 -0.47
N ALA A 83 -4.20 6.30 -1.73
CA ALA A 83 -3.91 7.18 -2.87
C ALA A 83 -4.95 8.30 -3.02
N ARG A 84 -6.22 8.00 -2.71
CA ARG A 84 -7.32 8.99 -2.74
C ARG A 84 -8.50 8.54 -1.86
N GLY A 85 -9.10 9.52 -1.18
CA GLY A 85 -10.23 9.32 -0.28
C GLY A 85 -9.75 9.13 1.16
N GLU A 86 -10.64 8.58 1.97
CA GLU A 86 -10.41 8.35 3.40
C GLU A 86 -10.89 6.95 3.78
N VAL A 87 -10.29 6.39 4.83
CA VAL A 87 -10.71 5.16 5.47
C VAL A 87 -10.92 5.42 6.96
N THR A 88 -11.88 4.73 7.56
CA THR A 88 -12.13 4.78 9.00
C THR A 88 -11.67 3.46 9.61
N VAL A 89 -10.82 3.56 10.63
CA VAL A 89 -10.37 2.44 11.44
C VAL A 89 -11.39 2.21 12.54
N LEU A 90 -11.88 0.97 12.64
CA LEU A 90 -12.85 0.51 13.63
C LEU A 90 -12.20 -0.55 14.52
N ILE A 91 -12.43 -0.49 15.83
CA ILE A 91 -12.08 -1.56 16.80
C ILE A 91 -13.39 -1.93 17.50
N ASN A 92 -13.77 -3.21 17.42
CA ASN A 92 -15.04 -3.69 17.96
C ASN A 92 -16.25 -2.85 17.51
N GLY A 93 -16.24 -2.40 16.25
CA GLY A 93 -17.30 -1.56 15.66
C GLY A 93 -17.22 -0.06 15.97
N ASN A 94 -16.36 0.37 16.89
CA ASN A 94 -16.23 1.78 17.26
C ASN A 94 -15.15 2.47 16.42
N ALA A 95 -15.46 3.65 15.88
CA ALA A 95 -14.50 4.46 15.13
C ALA A 95 -13.48 5.12 16.06
N ILE A 96 -12.20 4.82 15.85
CA ILE A 96 -11.10 5.35 16.66
C ILE A 96 -10.23 6.33 15.87
N ARG A 97 -10.20 6.21 14.54
CA ARG A 97 -9.39 7.10 13.70
C ARG A 97 -9.88 7.10 12.26
N THR A 98 -9.79 8.25 11.60
CA THR A 98 -9.91 8.36 10.14
C THR A 98 -8.54 8.69 9.57
N GLN A 99 -8.22 8.07 8.42
CA GLN A 99 -6.96 8.28 7.74
C GLN A 99 -7.22 8.65 6.28
N GLY A 100 -6.65 9.78 5.86
CA GLY A 100 -6.80 10.31 4.51
C GLY A 100 -5.61 9.99 3.61
N ARG A 101 -5.56 10.70 2.47
CA ARG A 101 -4.51 10.57 1.45
C ARG A 101 -3.10 10.59 2.08
N ASN A 102 -2.21 9.74 1.56
CA ASN A 102 -0.84 9.50 2.01
C ASN A 102 -0.73 8.74 3.35
N GLY A 103 -1.85 8.37 3.97
CA GLY A 103 -1.83 7.44 5.08
C GLY A 103 -1.59 5.99 4.63
N CYS A 104 -1.03 5.19 5.54
CA CYS A 104 -0.89 3.75 5.41
C CYS A 104 -1.41 3.00 6.65
N PHE A 105 -1.77 1.73 6.46
CA PHE A 105 -2.18 0.79 7.50
C PHE A 105 -1.86 -0.66 7.07
N GLY A 106 -1.90 -1.60 8.01
CA GLY A 106 -1.58 -3.01 7.76
C GLY A 106 -0.08 -3.30 7.69
N GLU A 107 0.76 -2.32 7.98
CA GLU A 107 2.22 -2.44 7.95
C GLU A 107 2.75 -3.49 8.91
N ARG A 108 2.06 -3.68 10.04
CA ARG A 108 2.45 -4.70 11.02
C ARG A 108 2.31 -6.11 10.43
N ALA A 109 1.21 -6.37 9.74
CA ALA A 109 0.95 -7.67 9.12
C ALA A 109 1.93 -7.98 7.98
N ALA A 110 2.40 -6.95 7.26
CA ALA A 110 3.40 -7.11 6.20
C ALA A 110 4.84 -7.24 6.72
N LEU A 111 5.17 -6.64 7.87
CA LEU A 111 6.54 -6.60 8.41
C LEU A 111 6.81 -7.65 9.48
N PHE A 112 5.77 -8.02 10.22
CA PHE A 112 5.83 -9.00 11.30
C PHE A 112 4.93 -10.17 10.90
N VAL A 113 5.57 -11.29 10.57
CA VAL A 113 4.89 -12.57 10.60
C VAL A 113 4.57 -12.81 12.07
N GLU A 114 3.30 -12.65 12.46
CA GLU A 114 2.87 -13.15 13.77
C GLU A 114 2.92 -14.68 13.66
N GLU A 115 4.06 -15.27 14.05
CA GLU A 115 4.10 -16.70 14.35
C GLU A 115 3.11 -16.93 15.48
N GLY A 116 2.00 -17.57 15.13
CA GLY A 116 0.91 -17.84 16.06
C GLY A 116 1.44 -18.55 17.31
N SER A 117 1.06 -18.01 18.47
CA SER A 117 1.03 -18.77 19.72
C SER A 117 -0.25 -19.59 19.81
#